data_AF-A0A925BK50-F1
#
_entry.id   AF-A0A925BK50-F1
#
_cell.length_a   1.000
_cell.length_b   1.000
_cell.length_c   1.000
_cell.angle_alpha   90.00
_cell.angle_beta   90.00
_cell.angle_gamma   90.00
#
_symmetry.space_group_name_H-M   'P 1'
#
loop_
_entity.id
_entity.type
_entity.pdbx_description
1 polymer ?
#
loop_
_entity_poly.entity_id
_entity_poly.type
_entity_poly.pdbx_seq_one_letter_code
_entity_poly.pdbx_strand_id
1 'polypeptide(L)'
;HLLGNHHTVGKWSFGQNCQHLAKAMNASIDGFGVQAPWWVRWLIAPVVKNSFLTKPMKAGFKLPKQCASLLPDDSVTADEGLRQLKVAVERLAHETPTAPHPAFGKMASEEIMQLHLRHCELHMSFIVPSENGQSPA
;
A
#
# COMPACT_ATOMS: atom_id res chain seq x y z
N HIS A 1 -20.30 -14.71 -3.89
CA HIS A 1 -19.05 -14.48 -3.15
C HIS A 1 -18.42 -13.23 -3.75
N LEU A 2 -18.15 -12.18 -2.96
CA LEU A 2 -17.75 -10.85 -3.48
C LEU A 2 -16.34 -10.84 -4.11
N LEU A 3 -15.54 -11.85 -3.81
CA LEU A 3 -14.23 -12.09 -4.41
C LEU A 3 -14.44 -13.01 -5.61
N GLY A 4 -14.36 -12.46 -6.83
CA GLY A 4 -14.25 -13.28 -8.03
C GLY A 4 -13.02 -14.20 -7.97
N ASN A 5 -12.95 -15.20 -8.84
CA ASN A 5 -11.78 -16.06 -8.93
C ASN A 5 -10.55 -15.24 -9.34
N HIS A 6 -9.48 -15.33 -8.58
CA HIS A 6 -8.22 -14.63 -8.83
C HIS A 6 -7.05 -15.45 -8.29
N HIS A 7 -5.86 -15.15 -8.78
CA HIS A 7 -4.60 -15.64 -8.22
C HIS A 7 -3.61 -14.48 -8.11
N THR A 8 -2.55 -14.66 -7.30
CA THR A 8 -1.50 -13.65 -7.19
C THR A 8 -0.22 -14.12 -7.87
N VAL A 9 0.44 -13.20 -8.59
CA VAL A 9 1.75 -13.44 -9.24
C VAL A 9 2.92 -12.91 -8.40
N GLY A 10 2.63 -12.34 -7.23
CA GLY A 10 3.59 -11.87 -6.24
C GLY A 10 3.77 -12.83 -5.06
N LYS A 11 4.54 -12.40 -4.04
CA LYS A 11 4.79 -13.21 -2.83
C LYS A 11 3.63 -13.19 -1.81
N TRP A 12 2.73 -12.23 -1.94
CA TRP A 12 1.65 -12.01 -1.00
C TRP A 12 0.33 -12.53 -1.56
N SER A 13 -0.49 -13.07 -0.67
CA SER A 13 -1.89 -13.38 -0.97
C SER A 13 -2.68 -12.10 -1.28
N PHE A 14 -3.89 -12.24 -1.81
CA PHE A 14 -4.79 -11.11 -2.00
C PHE A 14 -5.06 -10.36 -0.69
N GLY A 15 -5.40 -11.09 0.38
CA GLY A 15 -5.65 -10.52 1.71
C GLY A 15 -4.45 -9.73 2.24
N GLN A 16 -3.24 -10.25 2.04
CA GLN A 16 -2.00 -9.59 2.45
C GLN A 16 -1.74 -8.29 1.67
N ASN A 17 -1.96 -8.27 0.35
CA ASN A 17 -1.86 -7.03 -0.43
C ASN A 17 -2.86 -5.98 0.06
N CYS A 18 -4.12 -6.36 0.28
CA CYS A 18 -5.14 -5.45 0.77
C CYS A 18 -4.82 -4.91 2.17
N GLN A 19 -4.41 -5.78 3.09
CA GLN A 19 -4.05 -5.37 4.45
C GLN A 19 -2.83 -4.46 4.46
N HIS A 20 -1.81 -4.72 3.63
CA HIS A 20 -0.64 -3.86 3.53
C HIS A 20 -1.02 -2.43 3.12
N LEU A 21 -1.86 -2.30 2.08
CA LEU A 21 -2.38 -1.02 1.64
C LEU A 21 -3.18 -0.33 2.75
N ALA A 22 -4.07 -1.07 3.43
CA ALA A 22 -4.87 -0.55 4.54
C ALA A 22 -3.99 0.01 5.67
N LYS A 23 -2.93 -0.71 6.05
CA LYS A 23 -1.97 -0.25 7.08
C LYS A 23 -1.27 1.03 6.67
N ALA A 24 -0.83 1.15 5.43
CA ALA A 24 -0.19 2.37 4.92
C ALA A 24 -1.16 3.57 4.91
N MET A 25 -2.41 3.36 4.50
CA MET A 25 -3.47 4.37 4.51
C MET A 25 -3.75 4.86 5.93
N ASN A 26 -4.01 3.95 6.87
CA ASN A 26 -4.25 4.31 8.27
C ASN A 26 -3.03 5.02 8.88
N ALA A 27 -1.81 4.55 8.64
CA ALA A 27 -0.60 5.19 9.15
C ALA A 27 -0.39 6.62 8.62
N SER A 28 -0.95 6.96 7.46
CA SER A 28 -0.92 8.33 6.94
C SER A 28 -1.85 9.31 7.68
N ILE A 29 -2.80 8.77 8.45
CA ILE A 29 -3.66 9.52 9.37
C ILE A 29 -3.10 9.44 10.79
N ASP A 30 -2.91 8.22 11.30
CA ASP A 30 -2.64 7.94 12.71
C ASP A 30 -1.15 8.10 13.08
N GLY A 31 -0.25 8.06 12.10
CA GLY A 31 1.19 8.08 12.29
C GLY A 31 1.87 6.75 12.03
N PHE A 32 3.07 6.81 11.44
CA PHE A 32 3.90 5.64 11.13
C PHE A 32 4.72 5.13 12.32
N GLY A 33 4.85 5.92 13.40
CA GLY A 33 5.66 5.57 14.57
C GLY A 33 7.18 5.52 14.35
N VAL A 34 7.64 5.74 13.12
CA VAL A 34 9.07 5.69 12.75
C VAL A 34 9.43 6.78 11.75
N GLN A 35 10.70 7.17 11.74
CA GLN A 35 11.25 8.10 10.75
C GLN A 35 12.60 7.59 10.27
N ALA A 36 12.88 7.79 8.98
CA ALA A 36 14.22 7.61 8.44
C ALA A 36 15.17 8.67 9.03
N PRO A 37 16.48 8.38 9.11
CA PRO A 37 17.48 9.36 9.52
C PRO A 37 17.35 10.67 8.73
N TRP A 38 17.60 11.81 9.40
CA TRP A 38 17.39 13.14 8.82
C TRP A 38 18.12 13.35 7.48
N TRP A 39 19.32 12.78 7.34
CA TRP A 39 20.13 12.91 6.12
C TRP A 39 19.53 12.14 4.94
N VAL A 40 18.88 10.99 5.17
CA VAL A 40 18.12 10.27 4.12
C VAL A 40 16.98 11.14 3.63
N ARG A 41 16.25 11.75 4.56
CA ARG A 41 15.11 12.62 4.26
C ARG A 41 15.51 13.89 3.52
N TRP A 42 16.75 14.36 3.68
CA TRP A 42 17.20 15.59 3.05
C TRP A 42 17.85 15.34 1.69
N LEU A 43 18.67 14.30 1.57
CA LEU A 43 19.45 14.01 0.36
C LEU A 43 18.69 13.17 -0.68
N ILE A 44 17.84 12.24 -0.24
CA ILE A 44 17.23 11.23 -1.12
C ILE A 44 15.75 11.54 -1.38
N ALA A 45 15.05 12.08 -0.39
CA ALA A 45 13.60 12.28 -0.47
C ALA A 45 13.14 13.14 -1.66
N PRO A 46 13.76 14.27 -2.05
CA PRO A 46 13.22 15.10 -3.13
C PRO A 46 13.18 14.38 -4.48
N VAL A 47 14.24 13.63 -4.81
CA VAL A 47 14.35 12.87 -6.06
C VAL A 47 13.42 11.67 -6.06
N VAL A 48 13.41 10.92 -4.95
CA VAL A 48 12.62 9.70 -4.82
C VAL A 48 11.12 10.01 -4.71
N LYS A 49 10.73 11.05 -3.97
CA LYS A 49 9.33 11.48 -3.83
C LYS A 49 8.72 11.78 -5.20
N ASN A 50 9.38 12.60 -6.02
CA ASN A 50 8.86 12.92 -7.35
C ASN A 50 8.68 11.65 -8.19
N SER A 51 9.63 10.71 -8.15
CA SER A 51 9.49 9.43 -8.86
C SER A 51 8.31 8.60 -8.34
N PHE A 52 8.10 8.53 -7.02
CA PHE A 52 7.03 7.74 -6.41
C PHE A 52 5.63 8.33 -6.67
N LEU A 53 5.53 9.65 -6.87
CA LEU A 53 4.27 10.32 -7.17
C LEU A 53 3.93 10.29 -8.67
N THR A 54 4.94 10.34 -9.54
CA THR A 54 4.74 10.54 -10.98
C THR A 54 4.94 9.28 -11.83
N LYS A 55 5.65 8.26 -11.34
CA LYS A 55 6.00 7.04 -12.09
C LYS A 55 5.47 5.77 -11.40
N PRO A 56 5.25 4.68 -12.15
CA PRO A 56 4.94 3.38 -11.55
C PRO A 56 6.01 2.97 -10.52
N MET A 57 5.56 2.52 -9.35
CA MET A 57 6.45 2.02 -8.30
C MET A 57 7.05 0.67 -8.72
N LYS A 58 8.31 0.43 -8.33
CA LYS A 58 8.98 -0.84 -8.60
C LYS A 58 8.74 -1.82 -7.45
N ALA A 59 8.41 -3.06 -7.81
CA ALA A 59 8.36 -4.18 -6.88
C ALA A 59 9.74 -4.47 -6.25
N GLY A 60 9.73 -5.21 -5.14
CA GLY A 60 10.96 -5.74 -4.53
C GLY A 60 11.66 -4.82 -3.53
N PHE A 61 11.04 -3.67 -3.19
CA PHE A 61 11.53 -2.84 -2.08
C PHE A 61 11.46 -3.60 -0.76
N LYS A 62 12.59 -3.69 -0.05
CA LYS A 62 12.65 -4.29 1.28
C LYS A 62 12.41 -3.22 2.33
N LEU A 63 11.31 -3.34 3.05
CA LEU A 63 11.02 -2.45 4.18
C LEU A 63 12.12 -2.57 5.25
N PRO A 64 12.63 -1.45 5.78
CA PRO A 64 13.50 -1.46 6.95
C PRO A 64 12.80 -2.15 8.13
N LYS A 65 13.56 -2.83 9.01
CA LYS A 65 13.02 -3.56 10.17
C LYS A 65 12.10 -2.71 11.06
N GLN A 66 12.42 -1.44 11.21
CA GLN A 66 11.60 -0.49 11.99
C GLN A 66 10.20 -0.26 11.40
N CYS A 67 9.98 -0.53 10.12
CA CYS A 67 8.69 -0.43 9.45
C CYS A 67 7.92 -1.78 9.44
N ALA A 68 8.32 -2.76 10.25
CA ALA A 68 7.71 -4.09 10.26
C ALA A 68 6.20 -4.08 10.59
N SER A 69 5.72 -3.09 11.33
CA SER A 69 4.28 -2.91 11.63
C SER A 69 3.43 -2.77 10.36
N LEU A 70 4.01 -2.28 9.27
CA LEU A 70 3.36 -2.12 7.97
C LEU A 70 3.30 -3.42 7.16
N LEU A 71 4.07 -4.46 7.51
CA LEU A 71 3.97 -5.75 6.84
C LEU A 71 2.59 -6.37 7.10
N PRO A 72 1.99 -7.05 6.11
CA PRO A 72 0.76 -7.79 6.36
C PRO A 72 1.02 -8.98 7.30
N ASP A 73 -0.03 -9.40 7.99
CA ASP A 73 -0.06 -10.60 8.81
C ASP A 73 -0.04 -11.85 7.92
N ASP A 74 0.71 -12.88 8.31
CA ASP A 74 0.83 -14.12 7.55
C ASP A 74 -0.46 -14.94 7.51
N SER A 75 -1.38 -14.72 8.46
CA SER A 75 -2.65 -15.43 8.62
C SER A 75 -3.86 -14.67 8.07
N VAL A 76 -3.70 -13.45 7.54
CA VAL A 76 -4.84 -12.65 7.08
C VAL A 76 -5.56 -13.32 5.91
N THR A 77 -6.88 -13.45 6.04
CA THR A 77 -7.73 -14.01 4.98
C THR A 77 -8.02 -12.98 3.89
N ALA A 78 -8.45 -13.44 2.72
CA ALA A 78 -8.83 -12.57 1.62
C ALA A 78 -9.97 -11.61 2.00
N ASP A 79 -11.01 -12.12 2.66
CA ASP A 79 -12.16 -11.31 3.11
C ASP A 79 -11.74 -10.27 4.16
N GLU A 80 -10.92 -10.66 5.13
CA GLU A 80 -10.49 -9.75 6.19
C GLU A 80 -9.59 -8.64 5.64
N GLY A 81 -8.64 -8.97 4.77
CA GLY A 81 -7.79 -7.98 4.12
C GLY A 81 -8.61 -6.98 3.28
N LEU A 82 -9.57 -7.46 2.49
CA LEU A 82 -10.45 -6.59 1.71
C LEU A 82 -11.32 -5.69 2.59
N ARG A 83 -11.88 -6.25 3.68
CA ARG A 83 -12.68 -5.49 4.64
C ARG A 83 -11.85 -4.36 5.26
N GLN A 84 -10.62 -4.66 5.69
CA GLN A 84 -9.70 -3.66 6.25
C GLN A 84 -9.36 -2.56 5.23
N LEU A 85 -9.10 -2.94 3.96
CA LEU A 85 -8.84 -1.96 2.90
C LEU A 85 -10.06 -1.05 2.66
N LYS A 86 -11.27 -1.61 2.58
CA LYS A 86 -12.50 -0.81 2.40
C LYS A 86 -12.68 0.20 3.54
N VAL A 87 -12.45 -0.22 4.79
CA VAL A 87 -12.51 0.67 5.95
C VAL A 87 -11.45 1.78 5.85
N ALA A 88 -10.21 1.45 5.46
CA ALA A 88 -9.15 2.44 5.32
C ALA A 88 -9.41 3.45 4.19
N VAL A 89 -9.98 3.00 3.06
CA VAL A 89 -10.43 3.90 1.98
C VAL A 89 -11.55 4.82 2.45
N GLU A 90 -12.53 4.28 3.18
CA GLU A 90 -13.64 5.08 3.74
C GLU A 90 -13.14 6.14 4.72
N ARG A 91 -12.17 5.80 5.57
CA ARG A 91 -11.49 6.77 6.44
C ARG A 91 -10.81 7.87 5.65
N LEU A 92 -10.03 7.52 4.62
CA LEU A 92 -9.35 8.52 3.78
C LEU A 92 -10.31 9.44 3.01
N ALA A 93 -11.57 9.05 2.81
CA ALA A 93 -12.59 9.91 2.22
C ALA A 93 -13.11 10.99 3.19
N HIS A 94 -12.99 10.76 4.51
CA HIS A 94 -13.54 11.62 5.56
C HIS A 94 -12.47 12.30 6.43
N GLU A 95 -11.27 11.73 6.50
CA GLU A 95 -10.15 12.19 7.32
C GLU A 95 -9.00 12.66 6.41
N THR A 96 -8.47 13.86 6.68
CA THR A 96 -7.32 14.38 5.94
C THR A 96 -6.03 13.75 6.47
N PRO A 97 -5.24 13.01 5.66
CA PRO A 97 -3.99 12.44 6.11
C PRO A 97 -2.94 13.54 6.30
N THR A 98 -2.39 13.66 7.50
CA THR A 98 -1.41 14.72 7.85
C THR A 98 -0.17 14.17 8.55
N ALA A 99 -0.09 12.86 8.79
CA ALA A 99 1.04 12.26 9.47
C ALA A 99 2.32 12.35 8.62
N PRO A 100 3.48 12.70 9.21
CA PRO A 100 4.74 12.73 8.48
C PRO A 100 5.13 11.35 7.96
N HIS A 101 5.35 11.25 6.64
CA HIS A 101 5.84 10.02 6.01
C HIS A 101 7.27 9.69 6.49
N PRO A 102 7.63 8.43 6.76
CA PRO A 102 8.93 8.08 7.34
C PRO A 102 10.12 8.56 6.51
N ALA A 103 10.01 8.51 5.18
CA ALA A 103 11.08 8.91 4.26
C ALA A 103 10.91 10.33 3.69
N PHE A 104 9.69 10.83 3.55
CA PHE A 104 9.40 12.08 2.83
C PHE A 104 9.02 13.23 3.76
N GLY A 105 8.80 12.95 5.05
CA GLY A 105 8.38 13.96 6.01
C GLY A 105 6.96 14.44 5.77
N LYS A 106 6.71 15.73 6.05
CA LYS A 106 5.41 16.36 5.79
C LYS A 106 5.17 16.44 4.28
N MET A 107 3.98 16.06 3.87
CA MET A 107 3.51 16.08 2.48
C MET A 107 2.15 16.76 2.44
N ALA A 108 1.79 17.35 1.30
CA ALA A 108 0.42 17.82 1.10
C ALA A 108 -0.53 16.60 1.04
N SER A 109 -1.80 16.79 1.43
CA SER A 109 -2.83 15.74 1.40
C SER A 109 -2.97 15.11 0.02
N GLU A 110 -2.85 15.91 -1.04
CA GLU A 110 -2.96 15.47 -2.42
C GLU A 110 -1.75 14.61 -2.83
N GLU A 111 -0.55 14.95 -2.33
CA GLU A 111 0.64 14.13 -2.56
C GLU A 111 0.53 12.78 -1.82
N ILE A 112 -0.06 12.76 -0.62
CA ILE A 112 -0.31 11.51 0.11
C ILE A 112 -1.34 10.66 -0.63
N MET A 113 -2.42 11.26 -1.13
CA MET A 113 -3.41 10.55 -1.94
C MET A 113 -2.78 9.96 -3.21
N GLN A 114 -1.96 10.74 -3.90
CA GLN A 114 -1.25 10.27 -5.10
C GLN A 114 -0.27 9.14 -4.78
N LEU A 115 0.40 9.19 -3.63
CA LEU A 115 1.26 8.10 -3.15
C LEU A 115 0.44 6.82 -2.94
N HIS A 116 -0.73 6.91 -2.29
CA HIS A 116 -1.62 5.77 -2.07
C HIS A 116 -2.14 5.19 -3.39
N LEU A 117 -2.50 6.03 -4.37
CA LEU A 117 -2.92 5.57 -5.70
C LEU A 117 -1.83 4.79 -6.41
N ARG A 118 -0.58 5.30 -6.42
CA ARG A 118 0.59 4.60 -6.99
C ARG A 118 0.94 3.32 -6.24
N HIS A 119 0.72 3.31 -4.93
CA HIS A 119 0.95 2.13 -4.10
C HIS A 119 -0.11 1.05 -4.37
N CYS A 120 -1.37 1.44 -4.49
CA CYS A 120 -2.47 0.59 -4.92
C CYS A 120 -2.23 0.02 -6.32
N GLU A 121 -1.80 0.85 -7.28
CA GLU A 121 -1.47 0.42 -8.65
C GLU A 121 -0.46 -0.75 -8.63
N LEU A 122 0.62 -0.62 -7.87
CA LEU A 122 1.62 -1.67 -7.73
C LEU A 122 1.01 -2.95 -7.13
N HIS A 123 0.38 -2.87 -5.97
CA HIS A 123 -0.09 -4.06 -5.27
C HIS A 123 -1.25 -4.75 -5.97
N MET A 124 -2.14 -3.98 -6.59
CA MET A 124 -3.25 -4.53 -7.37
C MET A 124 -2.79 -5.18 -8.68
N SER A 125 -1.67 -4.74 -9.26
CA SER A 125 -1.08 -5.38 -10.45
C SER A 125 -0.67 -6.84 -10.24
N PHE A 126 -0.48 -7.26 -8.98
CA PHE A 126 -0.16 -8.66 -8.66
C PHE A 126 -1.39 -9.55 -8.61
N ILE A 127 -2.60 -9.00 -8.65
CA ILE A 127 -3.85 -9.75 -8.55
C ILE A 127 -4.40 -9.95 -9.97
N VAL A 128 -4.35 -11.18 -10.45
CA VAL A 128 -4.78 -11.53 -11.81
C VAL A 128 -6.14 -12.24 -11.71
N PRO A 129 -7.18 -11.75 -12.39
CA PRO A 129 -8.44 -12.47 -12.51
C PRO A 129 -8.18 -13.83 -13.16
N SER A 130 -8.75 -14.89 -12.59
CA SER A 130 -8.76 -16.19 -13.25
C SER A 130 -9.96 -16.22 -14.19
N GLU A 131 -9.75 -16.56 -15.46
CA GLU A 131 -10.88 -16.81 -16.36
C GLU A 131 -11.72 -17.95 -15.78
N ASN A 132 -13.02 -17.73 -15.63
CA ASN A 132 -13.94 -18.82 -15.37
C ASN A 132 -13.81 -19.80 -16.55
N GLY A 133 -13.50 -21.06 -16.24
CA GLY A 133 -13.11 -22.07 -17.22
C GLY A 133 -13.94 -22.06 -18.50
N GLN A 134 -13.28 -21.81 -19.63
CA GLN A 134 -13.70 -22.45 -20.86
C GLN A 134 -13.45 -23.95 -20.69
N SER A 135 -14.52 -24.72 -20.60
CA SER A 135 -14.46 -26.16 -20.84
C SER A 135 -13.73 -26.39 -22.16
N PRO A 136 -12.66 -27.22 -22.20
CA PRO A 136 -12.18 -27.70 -23.48
C PRO A 136 -13.31 -28.51 -24.13
N ALA A 137 -13.59 -28.19 -25.40
CA ALA A 137 -14.48 -28.98 -26.25
C ALA A 137 -13.92 -30.38 -26.49
#